data_AF-A0A7Y5XW96-F1
#
_entry.id   AF-A0A7Y5XW96-F1
#
_cell.length_a   1.000
_cell.length_b   1.000
_cell.length_c   1.000
_cell.angle_alpha   90.00
_cell.angle_beta   90.00
_cell.angle_gamma   90.00
#
_symmetry.space_group_name_H-M   'P 1'
#
loop_
_entity.id
_entity.type
_entity.pdbx_description
1 polymer ?
#
loop_
_entity_poly.entity_id
_entity_poly.type
_entity_poly.pdbx_seq_one_letter_code
_entity_poly.pdbx_strand_id
1 'polypeptide(L)' 'MPDWQRGRVASWLVTVDHKRIGILYLLTAGVFFVAGGIMALLIRTQLAQAGNDFVEREGYNQLFTMHGTTMIFLVVVPI' A
#
# COMPACT_ATOMS: atom_id res chain seq x y z
N MET A 1 -30.68 -9.83 -8.82
CA MET A 1 -29.89 -9.31 -7.68
C MET A 1 -30.81 -8.51 -6.78
N PRO A 2 -30.72 -8.65 -5.46
CA PRO A 2 -31.42 -7.83 -4.49
C PRO A 2 -31.18 -6.32 -4.71
N ASP A 3 -32.18 -5.52 -4.36
CA ASP A 3 -32.25 -4.09 -4.66
C ASP A 3 -31.08 -3.28 -4.09
N TRP A 4 -30.58 -3.70 -2.93
CA TRP A 4 -29.42 -3.09 -2.26
C TRP A 4 -28.09 -3.30 -3.01
N GLN A 5 -28.00 -4.27 -3.92
CA GLN A 5 -26.81 -4.51 -4.75
C GLN A 5 -26.77 -3.66 -6.01
N ARG A 6 -27.87 -2.97 -6.37
CA ARG A 6 -27.97 -2.20 -7.62
C ARG A 6 -27.22 -0.87 -7.57
N GLY A 7 -26.75 -0.44 -6.40
CA GLY A 7 -25.94 0.78 -6.25
C GLY A 7 -24.60 0.67 -6.98
N ARG A 8 -24.14 1.78 -7.57
CA ARG A 8 -22.86 1.83 -8.30
C ARG A 8 -21.67 1.45 -7.42
N VAL A 9 -21.71 1.76 -6.13
CA VAL A 9 -20.67 1.36 -5.15
C VAL A 9 -20.91 -0.08 -4.64
N ALA A 10 -22.15 -0.38 -4.25
CA ALA A 10 -22.52 -1.70 -3.72
C ALA A 10 -22.22 -2.84 -4.70
N SER A 11 -22.44 -2.62 -6.00
CA SER A 11 -22.16 -3.60 -7.05
C SER A 11 -20.68 -3.93 -7.24
N TRP A 12 -19.76 -3.04 -6.85
CA TRP A 12 -18.32 -3.31 -6.87
C TRP A 12 -17.84 -3.94 -5.57
N LEU A 13 -18.38 -3.52 -4.41
CA LEU A 13 -17.99 -4.07 -3.11
C LEU A 13 -18.40 -5.53 -2.92
N VAL A 14 -19.53 -5.93 -3.51
CA VAL A 14 -20.11 -7.29 -3.35
C VAL A 14 -20.06 -8.07 -4.66
N THR A 15 -19.10 -7.75 -5.53
CA THR A 15 -18.93 -8.43 -6.82
C THR A 15 -18.37 -9.83 -6.65
N VAL A 16 -18.79 -10.76 -7.51
CA VAL A 16 -18.21 -12.11 -7.65
C VAL A 16 -17.40 -12.27 -8.94
N ASP A 17 -17.40 -11.26 -9.81
CA ASP A 17 -16.62 -11.25 -11.05
C ASP A 17 -15.13 -11.10 -10.76
N HIS A 18 -14.35 -12.16 -11.03
CA HIS A 18 -12.91 -12.20 -10.79
C HIS A 18 -12.13 -11.10 -11.53
N LYS A 19 -12.65 -10.58 -12.66
CA LYS A 19 -12.02 -9.45 -13.38
C LYS A 19 -12.16 -8.17 -12.57
N ARG A 20 -13.34 -7.91 -12.01
CA ARG A 20 -13.58 -6.74 -11.15
C ARG A 20 -12.81 -6.85 -9.85
N ILE A 21 -12.76 -8.05 -9.25
CA ILE A 21 -11.95 -8.32 -8.06
C ILE A 21 -10.47 -8.02 -8.38
N GLY A 22 -9.92 -8.55 -9.47
CA GLY A 22 -8.55 -8.26 -9.88
C GLY A 22 -8.25 -6.77 -10.02
N ILE A 23 -9.17 -5.99 -10.61
CA ILE A 23 -9.03 -4.53 -10.70
C ILE A 23 -8.99 -3.88 -9.31
N LEU A 24 -9.85 -4.30 -8.38
CA LEU A 24 -9.86 -3.78 -7.01
C LEU A 24 -8.56 -4.08 -6.27
N TYR A 25 -8.01 -5.29 -6.44
CA TYR A 25 -6.73 -5.70 -5.87
C TYR A 25 -5.58 -4.87 -6.44
N LEU A 26 -5.49 -4.74 -7.77
CA LEU A 26 -4.45 -3.93 -8.42
C LEU A 26 -4.52 -2.46 -8.04
N LEU A 27 -5.72 -1.87 -7.94
CA LEU A 27 -5.89 -0.48 -7.49
C LEU A 27 -5.44 -0.31 -6.04
N THR A 28 -5.89 -1.20 -5.15
CA THR A 28 -5.55 -1.13 -3.72
C THR A 28 -4.04 -1.31 -3.51
N ALA A 29 -3.45 -2.33 -4.13
CA ALA A 29 -2.01 -2.57 -4.09
C ALA A 29 -1.23 -1.42 -4.73
N GLY A 30 -1.74 -0.82 -5.81
CA GLY A 30 -1.14 0.37 -6.44
C GLY A 30 -1.08 1.59 -5.50
N VAL A 31 -2.14 1.82 -4.70
CA VAL A 31 -2.15 2.90 -3.69
C VAL A 31 -1.11 2.62 -2.61
N PHE A 32 -1.06 1.40 -2.07
CA PHE A 32 -0.06 1.03 -1.05
C PHE A 32 1.36 0.95 -1.61
N PHE A 33 1.54 0.66 -2.89
CA PHE A 33 2.83 0.70 -3.56
C PHE A 33 3.40 2.11 -3.58
N VAL A 34 2.58 3.12 -3.88
CA VAL A 34 3.01 4.52 -3.80
C VAL A 34 3.37 4.90 -2.36
N ALA A 35 2.55 4.52 -1.37
CA ALA A 35 2.84 4.77 0.04
C ALA A 35 4.14 4.09 0.51
N GLY A 36 4.31 2.81 0.15
CA GLY A 36 5.52 2.02 0.41
C GLY A 36 6.75 2.63 -0.26
N GLY A 37 6.61 3.09 -1.50
CA GLY A 37 7.65 3.79 -2.25
C GLY A 37 8.07 5.10 -1.59
N ILE A 38 7.13 5.90 -1.09
CA ILE A 38 7.44 7.13 -0.34
C ILE A 38 8.25 6.81 0.92
N MET A 39 7.84 5.80 1.70
CA MET A 39 8.62 5.36 2.87
C MET A 39 10.03 4.91 2.49
N ALA A 40 10.19 4.18 1.37
CA ALA A 40 11.50 3.80 0.86
C ALA A 40 12.37 5.01 0.50
N LEU A 41 11.77 6.04 -0.12
CA LEU A 41 12.47 7.28 -0.43
C LEU A 41 12.93 7.99 0.84
N LEU A 42 12.11 8.06 1.90
CA LEU A 42 12.51 8.66 3.18
C LEU A 42 13.67 7.90 3.86
N ILE A 43 13.68 6.57 3.79
CA ILE A 43 14.81 5.75 4.25
C ILE A 43 16.07 6.09 3.44
N ARG A 44 15.94 6.21 2.11
CA ARG A 44 17.05 6.52 1.22
C ARG A 44 17.57 7.95 1.41
N THR A 45 16.72 8.93 1.69
CA THR A 45 17.17 10.29 2.02
C THR A 45 17.94 10.31 3.34
N GLN A 46 17.50 9.56 4.35
CA GLN A 46 18.27 9.40 5.60
C GLN A 46 19.66 8.79 5.34
N LEU A 47 19.77 7.82 4.42
CA LEU A 47 21.06 7.17 4.08
C LEU A 47 21.87 7.88 2.98
N ALA A 48 21.45 9.07 2.53
CA ALA A 48 22.10 9.75 1.40
C ALA A 48 23.55 10.16 1.68
N GLN A 49 23.88 10.42 2.95
CA GLN A 49 25.22 10.73 3.42
C GLN A 49 25.45 10.14 4.82
N ALA A 50 26.71 9.90 5.19
CA ALA A 50 27.05 9.41 6.52
C ALA A 50 26.76 10.47 7.59
N GLY A 51 26.20 10.05 8.73
CA GLY A 51 25.89 10.95 9.86
C GLY A 51 24.78 11.96 9.56
N ASN A 52 23.86 11.65 8.64
CA ASN A 52 22.70 12.48 8.36
C ASN A 52 21.68 12.41 9.52
N ASP A 53 21.03 13.53 9.84
CA ASP A 53 20.06 13.65 10.93
C ASP A 53 18.64 14.00 10.41
N PHE A 54 18.29 13.55 9.21
CA PHE A 54 16.99 13.83 8.58
C PHE A 54 15.83 13.12 9.30
N VAL A 55 16.05 11.91 9.81
CA VAL A 55 15.10 11.15 10.63
C VAL A 55 15.82 10.61 11.87
N GLU A 56 15.19 10.77 13.05
CA GLU A 56 15.69 10.21 14.30
C GLU A 56 15.79 8.67 14.24
N ARG A 57 16.71 8.10 15.02
CA ARG A 57 16.99 6.65 15.04
C ARG A 57 15.75 5.78 15.26
N GLU A 58 14.85 6.19 16.16
CA GLU A 58 13.61 5.45 16.39
C GLU A 58 12.67 5.54 15.18
N GLY A 59 12.49 6.74 14.62
CA GLY A 59 11.69 6.97 13.42
C GLY A 59 12.18 6.16 12.22
N TYR A 60 13.50 6.01 12.05
CA TYR A 60 14.08 5.17 10.99
C TYR A 60 13.67 3.70 11.12
N ASN A 61 13.74 3.15 12.34
CA ASN A 61 13.36 1.75 12.59
C ASN A 61 11.86 1.52 12.36
N GLN A 62 11.03 2.49 12.74
CA GLN A 62 9.59 2.44 12.46
C GLN A 62 9.30 2.51 10.96
N LEU A 63 9.92 3.45 10.23
CA LEU A 63 9.78 3.57 8.77
C LEU A 63 10.22 2.30 8.04
N PHE A 64 11.36 1.71 8.43
CA PHE A 64 11.86 0.47 7.83
C PHE A 64 10.88 -0.69 8.04
N THR A 65 10.37 -0.84 9.27
CA THR A 65 9.41 -1.89 9.61
C THR A 65 8.10 -1.71 8.85
N MET A 66 7.55 -0.50 8.83
CA MET A 66 6.30 -0.19 8.13
C MET A 66 6.42 -0.30 6.62
N HIS A 67 7.57 0.08 6.04
CA HIS A 67 7.86 -0.13 4.64
C HIS A 67 7.83 -1.62 4.29
N GLY A 68 8.53 -2.45 5.06
CA GLY A 68 8.57 -3.90 4.83
C GLY A 68 7.20 -4.57 4.95
N THR A 69 6.44 -4.29 6.01
CA THR A 69 5.11 -4.87 6.19
C THR A 69 4.12 -4.42 5.13
N THR A 70 4.15 -3.13 4.74
CA THR A 70 3.29 -2.60 3.68
C THR A 70 3.60 -3.25 2.34
N MET A 71 4.88 -3.36 1.96
CA MET A 71 5.26 -3.95 0.68
C MET A 71 4.90 -5.44 0.62
N ILE A 72 5.18 -6.23 1.65
CA ILE A 72 4.90 -7.67 1.61
C ILE A 72 3.39 -7.93 1.66
N PHE A 73 2.68 -7.40 2.65
CA PHE A 73 1.30 -7.80 2.89
C PHE A 73 0.27 -7.02 2.09
N LEU A 74 0.54 -5.75 1.75
CA LEU A 74 -0.43 -4.89 1.08
C LEU A 74 -0.11 -4.67 -0.40
N VAL A 75 1.05 -5.12 -0.89
CA VAL A 75 1.44 -5.02 -2.30
C VAL A 75 1.78 -6.38 -2.91
N VAL A 76 2.72 -7.14 -2.33
CA VAL A 76 3.22 -8.39 -2.94
C VAL A 76 2.19 -9.52 -2.82
N VAL A 77 1.60 -9.75 -1.65
CA VAL A 77 0.59 -10.81 -1.45
C VAL A 77 -0.70 -10.59 -2.27
N PRO A 78 -1.23 -9.36 -2.40
CA PRO A 78 -2.49 -9.13 -3.12
C PRO A 78 -2.36 -9.06 -4.66
N ILE A 79 -1.13 -8.94 -5.20
CA ILE A 79 -0.85 -8.91 -6.65
C ILE A 79 -0.66 -10.34 -7.17
#